data_AF-A0A8J8MQ09-F1
#
_entry.id   AF-A0A8J8MQ09-F1
#
_cell.length_a   1.000
_cell.length_b   1.000
_cell.length_c   1.000
_cell.angle_alpha   90.00
_cell.angle_beta   90.00
_cell.angle_gamma   90.00
#
_symmetry.space_group_name_H-M   'P 1'
#
loop_
_entity.id
_entity.type
_entity.pdbx_description
1 polymer ?
#
loop_
_entity_poly.entity_id
_entity_poly.type
_entity_poly.pdbx_seq_one_letter_code
_entity_poly.pdbx_strand_id
1 'polypeptide(L)'
;MNKIILLYVVAHFLGDFVFQSDQVIGLRFSKEKRDRWIGNIRHMTIHLVIIIVLYVLLFGYTEYPIPIFIITTLGIVVSHMVIDVIKSELKARGKLRDKLRGLTLFIADQFLHVLLIILITARFRADVITIAIHTLYKSFPNNLDTMDKFLMVCIIIIITTFAVGTLIKMLFEDNQELEPLDQLEGNNESYDKGMKHGGLLIGYMERLFIMLVVAIGQPSMVGFVLATKTIVRFKKLDKDVFAEYFIIGTLISFLFALIGGLLIYTLKIIPVVK
;
A
#
# COMPACT_ATOMS: atom_id res chain seq x y z
N MET A 1 17.53 4.06 15.05
CA MET A 1 18.11 2.91 14.30
C MET A 1 17.12 2.26 13.35
N ASN A 2 15.86 2.04 13.78
CA ASN A 2 14.78 1.53 12.91
C ASN A 2 14.24 2.59 11.94
N LYS A 3 14.22 3.87 12.35
CA LYS A 3 13.71 5.01 11.57
C LYS A 3 14.14 5.07 10.11
N ILE A 4 15.42 4.82 9.79
CA ILE A 4 15.88 4.92 8.40
C ILE A 4 15.32 3.78 7.53
N ILE A 5 15.23 2.57 8.08
CA ILE A 5 14.56 1.44 7.42
C ILE A 5 13.08 1.75 7.25
N LEU A 6 12.41 2.22 8.31
CA LEU A 6 11.00 2.61 8.27
C LEU A 6 10.77 3.73 7.25
N LEU A 7 11.68 4.71 7.13
CA LEU A 7 11.62 5.78 6.15
C LEU A 7 11.69 5.22 4.72
N TYR A 8 12.65 4.34 4.43
CA TYR A 8 12.73 3.70 3.11
C TYR A 8 11.50 2.85 2.80
N VAL A 9 10.94 2.16 3.81
CA VAL A 9 9.69 1.38 3.66
C VAL A 9 8.50 2.30 3.40
N VAL A 10 8.36 3.42 4.11
CA VAL A 10 7.35 4.46 3.82
C VAL A 10 7.53 4.99 2.41
N ALA A 11 8.75 5.33 2.01
CA ALA A 11 9.06 5.86 0.69
C ALA A 11 8.66 4.88 -0.42
N HIS A 12 8.99 3.60 -0.26
CA HIS A 12 8.61 2.55 -1.19
C HIS A 12 7.09 2.43 -1.31
N PHE A 13 6.36 2.32 -0.20
CA PHE A 13 4.90 2.21 -0.25
C PHE A 13 4.21 3.46 -0.81
N LEU A 14 4.73 4.66 -0.51
CA LEU A 14 4.26 5.90 -1.14
C LEU A 14 4.50 5.88 -2.65
N GLY A 15 5.70 5.50 -3.09
CA GLY A 15 6.05 5.48 -4.51
C GLY A 15 5.23 4.46 -5.31
N ASP A 16 5.01 3.25 -4.76
CA ASP A 16 4.31 2.17 -5.45
C ASP A 16 2.78 2.30 -5.44
N PHE A 17 2.19 2.87 -4.38
CA PHE A 17 0.72 2.87 -4.22
C PHE A 17 0.06 4.25 -4.23
N VAL A 18 0.77 5.31 -3.82
CA VAL A 18 0.17 6.65 -3.68
C VAL A 18 0.55 7.54 -4.85
N PHE A 19 1.82 7.56 -5.23
CA PHE A 19 2.35 8.44 -6.27
C PHE A 19 2.54 7.76 -7.63
N GLN A 20 2.28 6.45 -7.73
CA GLN A 20 2.23 5.76 -9.00
C GLN A 20 0.93 6.07 -9.76
N SER A 21 1.01 6.95 -10.76
CA SER A 21 -0.15 7.32 -11.58
C SER A 21 -0.47 6.30 -12.68
N ASP A 22 -1.73 6.28 -13.13
CA ASP A 22 -2.19 5.44 -14.25
C ASP A 22 -1.37 5.65 -15.53
N GLN A 23 -0.89 6.88 -15.77
CA GLN A 23 -0.02 7.19 -16.91
C GLN A 23 1.33 6.47 -16.82
N VAL A 24 1.93 6.44 -15.61
CA VAL A 24 3.19 5.72 -15.37
C VAL A 24 2.97 4.21 -15.54
N ILE A 25 1.87 3.67 -15.00
CA ILE A 25 1.50 2.26 -15.15
C ILE A 25 1.33 1.90 -16.63
N GLY A 26 0.61 2.72 -17.40
CA GLY A 26 0.38 2.51 -18.83
C GLY A 26 1.68 2.44 -19.63
N LEU A 27 2.65 3.31 -19.33
CA LEU A 27 3.99 3.25 -19.93
C LEU A 27 4.78 2.01 -19.46
N ARG A 28 4.85 1.78 -18.15
CA ARG A 28 5.64 0.70 -17.53
C ARG A 28 5.28 -0.68 -18.08
N PHE A 29 3.99 -0.93 -18.32
CA PHE A 29 3.50 -2.22 -18.79
C PHE A 29 3.13 -2.23 -20.28
N SER A 30 3.59 -1.23 -21.05
CA SER A 30 3.40 -1.18 -22.51
C SER A 30 4.03 -2.37 -23.24
N LYS A 31 3.47 -2.75 -24.40
CA LYS A 31 4.09 -3.75 -25.28
C LYS A 31 5.35 -3.22 -25.95
N GLU A 32 5.43 -1.90 -26.14
CA GLU A 32 6.59 -1.24 -26.73
C GLU A 32 7.73 -1.14 -25.73
N LYS A 33 8.91 -1.67 -26.10
CA LYS A 33 10.08 -1.71 -25.22
C LYS A 33 10.50 -0.31 -24.78
N ARG A 34 10.47 0.67 -25.69
CA ARG A 34 10.84 2.06 -25.41
C ARG A 34 9.96 2.66 -24.31
N ASP A 35 8.65 2.52 -24.43
CA ASP A 35 7.69 3.08 -23.47
C ASP A 35 7.82 2.43 -22.10
N ARG A 36 8.07 1.12 -22.04
CA ARG A 36 8.39 0.44 -20.78
C ARG A 36 9.58 1.03 -20.06
N TRP A 37 10.67 1.29 -20.79
CA TRP A 37 11.87 1.92 -20.22
C TRP A 37 11.57 3.32 -19.69
N ILE A 38 10.84 4.14 -20.46
CA ILE A 38 10.42 5.48 -20.03
C ILE A 38 9.56 5.38 -18.75
N GLY A 39 8.60 4.46 -18.71
CA GLY A 39 7.75 4.23 -17.55
C GLY A 39 8.55 3.84 -16.31
N ASN A 40 9.49 2.90 -16.44
CA ASN A 40 10.31 2.44 -15.31
C ASN A 40 11.25 3.55 -14.81
N ILE A 41 11.81 4.38 -15.70
CA ILE A 41 12.64 5.54 -15.32
C ILE A 41 11.81 6.59 -14.58
N ARG A 42 10.60 6.90 -15.07
CA ARG A 42 9.69 7.83 -14.39
C ARG A 42 9.34 7.35 -12.98
N HIS A 43 8.99 6.07 -12.86
CA HIS A 43 8.69 5.46 -11.56
C HIS A 43 9.89 5.48 -10.61
N MET A 44 11.07 5.17 -11.12
CA MET A 44 12.31 5.25 -10.36
C MET A 44 12.59 6.68 -9.87
N THR A 45 12.31 7.68 -10.71
CA THR A 45 12.46 9.09 -10.34
C THR A 45 11.52 9.48 -9.21
N ILE A 46 10.26 9.00 -9.25
CA ILE A 46 9.29 9.19 -8.16
C ILE A 46 9.83 8.64 -6.84
N HIS A 47 10.34 7.41 -6.85
CA HIS A 47 10.95 6.79 -5.66
C HIS A 47 12.14 7.59 -5.12
N LEU A 48 13.06 7.98 -5.99
CA LEU A 48 14.23 8.79 -5.60
C LEU A 48 13.80 10.12 -4.97
N VAL A 49 12.85 10.83 -5.58
CA VAL A 49 12.34 12.11 -5.07
C VAL A 49 11.68 11.94 -3.70
N ILE A 50 10.82 10.93 -3.53
CA ILE A 50 10.15 10.67 -2.24
C ILE A 50 11.18 10.37 -1.15
N ILE A 51 12.18 9.52 -1.43
CA ILE A 51 13.24 9.20 -0.48
C ILE A 51 13.99 10.46 -0.04
N ILE A 52 14.38 11.32 -1.00
CA ILE A 52 15.09 12.57 -0.70
C ILE A 52 14.21 13.51 0.12
N VAL A 53 12.96 13.72 -0.29
CA VAL A 53 12.02 14.60 0.41
C VAL A 53 11.81 14.12 1.86
N LEU A 54 11.54 12.83 2.06
CA LEU A 54 11.36 12.28 3.41
C LEU A 54 12.63 12.37 4.25
N TYR A 55 13.81 12.13 3.66
CA TYR A 55 15.07 12.27 4.39
C TYR A 55 15.32 13.71 4.82
N VAL A 56 15.02 14.70 3.97
CA VAL A 56 15.14 16.13 4.31
C VAL A 56 14.15 16.52 5.39
N LEU A 57 12.88 16.12 5.28
CA LEU A 57 11.85 16.43 6.28
C LEU A 57 12.14 15.81 7.65
N LEU A 58 12.80 14.66 7.67
CA LEU A 58 13.17 13.93 8.88
C LEU A 58 14.66 14.08 9.21
N PHE A 59 15.33 15.07 8.61
CA PHE A 59 16.73 15.35 8.86
C PHE A 59 16.91 15.74 10.33
N GLY A 60 17.91 15.14 10.98
CA GLY A 60 18.13 15.27 12.43
C GLY A 60 17.38 14.22 13.29
N TYR A 61 16.32 13.59 12.81
CA TYR A 61 15.64 12.51 13.54
C TYR A 61 16.19 11.12 13.21
N THR A 62 16.75 10.93 12.01
CA THR A 62 17.25 9.63 11.55
C THR A 62 18.65 9.29 12.05
N GLU A 63 19.44 10.30 12.44
CA GLU A 63 20.85 10.19 12.84
C GLU A 63 21.73 9.40 11.83
N TYR A 64 21.29 9.33 10.57
CA TYR A 64 21.96 8.53 9.54
C TYR A 64 22.98 9.39 8.77
N PRO A 65 24.29 9.06 8.80
CA PRO A 65 25.32 9.89 8.18
C PRO A 65 25.09 10.08 6.68
N ILE A 66 25.24 11.31 6.19
CA ILE A 66 24.95 11.68 4.79
C ILE A 66 25.70 10.79 3.77
N PRO A 67 27.01 10.50 3.91
CA PRO A 67 27.69 9.63 2.94
C PRO A 67 27.10 8.22 2.88
N ILE A 68 26.71 7.67 4.04
CA ILE A 68 26.10 6.34 4.14
C ILE A 68 24.68 6.37 3.57
N PHE A 69 23.91 7.45 3.84
CA PHE A 69 22.60 7.69 3.24
C PHE A 69 22.67 7.63 1.71
N ILE A 70 23.61 8.36 1.10
CA ILE A 70 23.75 8.43 -0.36
C ILE A 70 24.01 7.04 -0.94
N ILE A 71 24.96 6.28 -0.38
CA ILE A 71 25.30 4.94 -0.87
C ILE A 71 24.14 3.95 -0.66
N THR A 72 23.47 4.01 0.49
CA THR A 72 22.31 3.16 0.81
C THR A 72 21.15 3.44 -0.14
N THR A 73 20.81 4.72 -0.33
CA THR A 73 19.76 5.17 -1.26
C THR A 73 20.07 4.73 -2.69
N LEU A 74 21.31 4.90 -3.16
CA LEU A 74 21.71 4.44 -4.49
C LEU A 74 21.49 2.92 -4.65
N GLY A 75 21.89 2.13 -3.66
CA GLY A 75 21.67 0.68 -3.65
C GLY A 75 20.18 0.32 -3.73
N ILE A 76 19.34 0.97 -2.91
CA ILE A 76 17.90 0.73 -2.87
C ILE A 76 17.26 1.10 -4.22
N VAL A 77 17.53 2.29 -4.74
CA VAL A 77 17.02 2.80 -6.02
C VAL A 77 17.40 1.88 -7.18
N VAL A 78 18.67 1.48 -7.27
CA VAL A 78 19.13 0.54 -8.32
C VAL A 78 18.44 -0.82 -8.16
N SER A 79 18.36 -1.36 -6.95
CA SER A 79 17.72 -2.65 -6.70
C SER A 79 16.23 -2.64 -7.05
N HIS A 80 15.54 -1.56 -6.71
CA HIS A 80 14.13 -1.32 -7.03
C HIS A 80 13.94 -1.24 -8.55
N MET A 81 14.85 -0.58 -9.27
CA MET A 81 14.80 -0.48 -10.73
C MET A 81 14.90 -1.85 -11.39
N VAL A 82 15.81 -2.68 -10.88
CA VAL A 82 16.03 -4.04 -11.39
C VAL A 82 14.77 -4.89 -11.21
N ILE A 83 14.19 -4.91 -10.00
CA ILE A 83 12.97 -5.69 -9.73
C ILE A 83 11.82 -5.21 -10.63
N ASP A 84 11.63 -3.89 -10.72
CA ASP A 84 10.56 -3.29 -11.52
C ASP A 84 10.68 -3.57 -13.02
N VAL A 85 11.90 -3.51 -13.56
CA VAL A 85 12.17 -3.85 -14.96
C VAL A 85 11.88 -5.32 -15.20
N ILE A 86 12.33 -6.22 -14.33
CA ILE A 86 12.03 -7.66 -14.42
C ILE A 86 10.52 -7.90 -14.41
N LYS A 87 9.78 -7.30 -13.46
CA LYS A 87 8.31 -7.39 -13.38
C LYS A 87 7.64 -6.90 -14.65
N SER A 88 8.05 -5.75 -15.17
CA SER A 88 7.48 -5.17 -16.39
C SER A 88 7.71 -6.05 -17.63
N GLU A 89 8.89 -6.67 -17.73
CA GLU A 89 9.24 -7.55 -18.84
C GLU A 89 8.53 -8.90 -18.76
N LEU A 90 8.36 -9.46 -17.57
CA LEU A 90 7.56 -10.68 -17.37
C LEU A 90 6.10 -10.47 -17.79
N LYS A 91 5.52 -9.30 -17.46
CA LYS A 91 4.17 -8.92 -17.87
C LYS A 91 4.07 -8.74 -19.39
N ALA A 92 5.03 -8.04 -20.00
CA ALA A 92 5.05 -7.80 -21.45
C ALA A 92 5.13 -9.09 -22.28
N ARG A 93 5.80 -10.13 -21.77
CA ARG A 93 5.93 -11.44 -22.44
C ARG A 93 4.68 -12.34 -22.32
N GLY A 94 3.60 -11.87 -21.71
CA GLY A 94 2.36 -12.63 -21.56
C GLY A 94 2.46 -13.82 -20.60
N LYS A 95 3.54 -13.95 -19.81
CA LYS A 95 3.75 -15.05 -18.85
C LYS A 95 2.76 -15.02 -17.66
N LEU A 96 1.97 -13.96 -17.54
CA LEU A 96 1.14 -13.62 -16.38
C LEU A 96 -0.34 -13.49 -16.70
N ARG A 97 -0.82 -14.26 -17.68
CA ARG A 97 -2.24 -14.29 -18.06
C ARG A 97 -3.14 -14.91 -17.01
N ASP A 98 -2.59 -15.77 -16.16
CA ASP A 98 -3.31 -16.40 -15.06
C ASP A 98 -3.34 -15.50 -13.82
N LYS A 99 -4.52 -15.36 -13.23
CA LYS A 99 -4.81 -14.51 -12.07
C LYS A 99 -3.96 -14.87 -10.85
N LEU A 100 -3.78 -16.16 -10.56
CA LEU A 100 -2.98 -16.60 -9.41
C LEU A 100 -1.50 -16.24 -9.61
N ARG A 101 -0.97 -16.35 -10.83
CA ARG A 101 0.38 -15.89 -11.16
C ARG A 101 0.53 -14.37 -11.04
N GLY A 102 -0.48 -13.61 -11.47
CA GLY A 102 -0.51 -12.16 -11.31
C GLY A 102 -0.45 -11.73 -9.84
N LEU A 103 -1.25 -12.37 -8.99
CA LEU A 103 -1.25 -12.15 -7.55
C LEU A 103 0.07 -12.55 -6.90
N THR A 104 0.58 -13.74 -7.23
CA THR A 104 1.87 -14.24 -6.72
C THR A 104 3.00 -13.30 -7.08
N LEU A 105 3.04 -12.79 -8.32
CA LEU A 105 4.05 -11.82 -8.73
C LEU A 105 3.93 -10.52 -7.95
N PHE A 106 2.72 -10.02 -7.71
CA PHE A 106 2.51 -8.82 -6.91
C PHE A 106 3.02 -8.99 -5.48
N ILE A 107 2.70 -10.10 -4.82
CA ILE A 107 3.17 -10.38 -3.45
C ILE A 107 4.70 -10.55 -3.42
N ALA A 108 5.25 -11.33 -4.36
CA ALA A 108 6.70 -11.56 -4.46
C ALA A 108 7.46 -10.25 -4.71
N ASP A 109 6.93 -9.38 -5.55
CA ASP A 109 7.49 -8.06 -5.85
C ASP A 109 7.58 -7.18 -4.60
N GLN A 110 6.49 -7.04 -3.84
CA GLN A 110 6.49 -6.25 -2.61
C GLN A 110 7.43 -6.84 -1.54
N PHE A 111 7.44 -8.17 -1.42
CA PHE A 111 8.36 -8.85 -0.52
C PHE A 111 9.83 -8.61 -0.88
N LEU A 112 10.19 -8.72 -2.17
CA LEU A 112 11.56 -8.53 -2.64
C LEU A 112 12.05 -7.09 -2.40
N HIS A 113 11.22 -6.09 -2.66
CA HIS A 113 11.57 -4.69 -2.40
C HIS A 113 11.84 -4.43 -0.91
N VAL A 114 10.92 -4.85 -0.03
CA VAL A 114 11.10 -4.69 1.42
C VAL A 114 12.31 -5.47 1.94
N LEU A 115 12.52 -6.69 1.45
CA LEU A 115 13.68 -7.51 1.79
C LEU A 115 14.99 -6.80 1.40
N LEU A 116 15.09 -6.26 0.18
CA LEU A 116 16.29 -5.56 -0.26
C LEU A 116 16.51 -4.25 0.49
N ILE A 117 15.46 -3.50 0.84
CA ILE A 117 15.56 -2.34 1.72
C ILE A 117 16.22 -2.73 3.06
N ILE A 118 15.75 -3.81 3.68
CA ILE A 118 16.31 -4.31 4.95
C ILE A 118 17.77 -4.74 4.76
N LEU A 119 18.07 -5.57 3.78
CA LEU A 119 19.41 -6.13 3.56
C LEU A 119 20.44 -5.05 3.20
N ILE A 120 20.11 -4.12 2.31
CA ILE A 120 21.01 -3.05 1.87
C ILE A 120 21.28 -2.07 3.02
N THR A 121 20.25 -1.69 3.77
CA THR A 121 20.41 -0.81 4.92
C THR A 121 21.23 -1.48 6.03
N ALA A 122 21.03 -2.78 6.24
CA ALA A 122 21.72 -3.52 7.29
C ALA A 122 23.20 -3.83 6.97
N ARG A 123 23.60 -3.89 5.69
CA ARG A 123 24.98 -4.17 5.25
C ARG A 123 26.01 -3.19 5.84
N PHE A 124 25.64 -1.93 6.06
CA PHE A 124 26.53 -0.91 6.62
C PHE A 124 26.59 -0.93 8.15
N ARG A 125 25.87 -1.86 8.79
CA ARG A 125 25.69 -1.97 10.24
C ARG A 125 25.40 -3.43 10.63
N ALA A 126 26.29 -4.38 10.27
CA ALA A 126 26.08 -5.82 10.44
C ALA A 126 25.70 -6.26 11.87
N ASP A 127 26.13 -5.49 12.88
CA ASP A 127 25.80 -5.70 14.31
C ASP A 127 24.29 -5.51 14.60
N VAL A 128 23.59 -4.77 13.74
CA VAL A 128 22.21 -4.30 13.94
C VAL A 128 21.16 -5.35 13.60
N ILE A 129 21.39 -6.29 12.68
CA ILE A 129 20.36 -7.32 12.38
C ILE A 129 20.13 -8.22 13.60
N THR A 130 21.22 -8.70 14.20
CA THR A 130 21.18 -9.57 15.38
C THR A 130 20.62 -8.85 16.59
N ILE A 131 20.99 -7.58 16.79
CA ILE A 131 20.48 -6.75 17.89
C ILE A 131 19.01 -6.36 17.65
N ALA A 132 18.60 -6.02 16.42
CA ALA A 132 17.25 -5.60 16.10
C ALA A 132 16.23 -6.75 16.25
N ILE A 133 16.55 -7.97 15.80
CA ILE A 133 15.67 -9.13 15.99
C ILE A 133 15.53 -9.46 17.48
N HIS A 134 16.63 -9.44 18.23
CA HIS A 134 16.61 -9.70 19.68
C HIS A 134 15.86 -8.62 20.47
N THR A 135 15.98 -7.35 20.07
CA THR A 135 15.37 -6.19 20.75
C THR A 135 13.89 -6.02 20.40
N LEU A 136 13.51 -6.25 19.13
CA LEU A 136 12.11 -6.24 18.68
C LEU A 136 11.29 -7.32 19.39
N TYR A 137 11.85 -8.52 19.57
CA TYR A 137 11.15 -9.62 20.24
C TYR A 137 10.92 -9.37 21.73
N LYS A 138 11.89 -8.78 22.45
CA LYS A 138 11.78 -8.59 23.90
C LYS A 138 11.11 -7.28 24.34
N SER A 139 10.98 -6.29 23.45
CA SER A 139 10.72 -4.91 23.88
C SER A 139 9.63 -4.17 23.10
N PHE A 140 8.98 -4.82 22.13
CA PHE A 140 7.83 -4.24 21.44
C PHE A 140 6.60 -4.24 22.38
N PRO A 141 5.86 -3.13 22.52
CA PRO A 141 6.01 -1.82 21.86
C PRO A 141 6.76 -0.75 22.70
N ASN A 142 7.22 -1.07 23.91
CA ASN A 142 7.66 -0.09 24.90
C ASN A 142 9.03 0.58 24.62
N ASN A 143 9.89 -0.02 23.78
CA ASN A 143 11.19 0.57 23.40
C ASN A 143 11.16 1.33 22.06
N LEU A 144 9.96 1.63 21.52
CA LEU A 144 9.83 2.47 20.32
C LEU A 144 9.68 3.93 20.71
N ASP A 145 10.47 4.80 20.10
CA ASP A 145 10.28 6.23 20.27
C ASP A 145 9.10 6.77 19.44
N THR A 146 8.73 8.02 19.67
CA THR A 146 7.59 8.66 19.02
C THR A 146 7.72 8.68 17.49
N MET A 147 8.94 8.81 16.95
CA MET A 147 9.16 8.87 15.52
C MET A 147 9.07 7.49 14.87
N ASP A 148 9.62 6.44 15.51
CA ASP A 148 9.43 5.06 15.06
C ASP A 148 7.94 4.72 14.98
N LYS A 149 7.20 5.05 16.03
CA LYS A 149 5.74 4.86 16.12
C LYS A 149 5.00 5.61 15.01
N PHE A 150 5.34 6.87 14.76
CA PHE A 150 4.76 7.68 13.70
C PHE A 150 4.97 7.04 12.31
N LEU A 151 6.21 6.65 11.98
CA LEU A 151 6.52 6.01 10.70
C LEU A 151 5.80 4.66 10.54
N MET A 152 5.68 3.86 11.61
CA MET A 152 4.90 2.62 11.59
C MET A 152 3.42 2.88 11.31
N VAL A 153 2.82 3.92 11.91
CA VAL A 153 1.43 4.33 11.60
C VAL A 153 1.29 4.71 10.14
N CYS A 154 2.23 5.49 9.58
CA CYS A 154 2.23 5.83 8.16
C CYS A 154 2.24 4.57 7.28
N ILE A 155 3.11 3.59 7.57
CA ILE A 155 3.16 2.32 6.85
C ILE A 155 1.82 1.58 6.94
N ILE A 156 1.26 1.44 8.13
CA ILE A 156 -0.02 0.74 8.35
C ILE A 156 -1.15 1.42 7.57
N ILE A 157 -1.23 2.75 7.60
CA ILE A 157 -2.23 3.52 6.87
C ILE A 157 -2.07 3.32 5.36
N ILE A 158 -0.84 3.41 4.83
CA ILE A 158 -0.60 3.29 3.38
C ILE A 158 -0.93 1.88 2.90
N ILE A 159 -0.44 0.84 3.58
CA ILE A 159 -0.69 -0.56 3.21
C ILE A 159 -2.20 -0.85 3.25
N THR A 160 -2.84 -0.55 4.38
CA THR A 160 -4.24 -0.87 4.57
C THR A 160 -5.13 -0.08 3.62
N THR A 161 -4.84 1.19 3.38
CA THR A 161 -5.70 2.04 2.55
C THR A 161 -5.50 1.75 1.06
N PHE A 162 -4.26 1.69 0.59
CA PHE A 162 -3.95 1.63 -0.84
C PHE A 162 -3.58 0.22 -1.30
N ALA A 163 -2.61 -0.45 -0.66
CA ALA A 163 -2.13 -1.76 -1.12
C ALA A 163 -3.22 -2.85 -1.03
N VAL A 164 -4.01 -2.86 0.04
CA VAL A 164 -5.19 -3.75 0.16
C VAL A 164 -6.25 -3.41 -0.88
N GLY A 165 -6.44 -2.13 -1.21
CA GLY A 165 -7.33 -1.72 -2.28
C GLY A 165 -6.91 -2.30 -3.64
N THR A 166 -5.62 -2.22 -3.95
CA THR A 166 -5.02 -2.82 -5.15
C THR A 166 -5.16 -4.35 -5.15
N LEU A 167 -4.92 -5.00 -4.01
CA LEU A 167 -5.10 -6.45 -3.85
C LEU A 167 -6.54 -6.87 -4.15
N ILE A 168 -7.51 -6.18 -3.55
CA ILE A 168 -8.94 -6.44 -3.80
C ILE A 168 -9.27 -6.22 -5.27
N LYS A 169 -8.77 -5.14 -5.89
CA LYS A 169 -8.97 -4.90 -7.32
C LYS A 169 -8.48 -6.08 -8.15
N MET A 170 -7.23 -6.54 -7.92
CA MET A 170 -6.66 -7.69 -8.64
C MET A 170 -7.43 -9.00 -8.40
N LEU A 171 -8.07 -9.16 -7.23
CA LEU A 171 -8.91 -10.32 -6.94
C LEU A 171 -10.26 -10.30 -7.65
N PHE A 172 -10.73 -9.16 -8.16
CA PHE A 172 -12.06 -9.06 -8.78
C PHE A 172 -12.09 -8.42 -10.18
N GLU A 173 -10.96 -7.95 -10.71
CA GLU A 173 -10.84 -7.20 -11.99
C GLU A 173 -11.30 -7.98 -13.25
N ASP A 174 -11.31 -9.32 -13.20
CA ASP A 174 -11.71 -10.17 -14.35
C ASP A 174 -13.24 -10.27 -14.53
N ASN A 175 -14.02 -9.84 -13.52
CA ASN A 175 -15.47 -9.96 -13.55
C ASN A 175 -16.09 -8.70 -14.15
N GLN A 176 -16.05 -8.60 -15.48
CA GLN A 176 -16.74 -7.56 -16.26
C GLN A 176 -18.26 -7.51 -16.05
N GLU A 177 -18.85 -8.46 -15.31
CA GLU A 177 -20.28 -8.47 -14.95
C GLU A 177 -20.66 -7.41 -13.89
N LEU A 178 -19.68 -6.78 -13.23
CA LEU A 178 -19.93 -5.64 -12.36
C LEU A 178 -20.14 -4.38 -13.22
N GLU A 179 -21.28 -4.29 -13.90
CA GLU A 179 -21.67 -3.06 -14.61
C GLU A 179 -21.53 -1.84 -13.68
N PRO A 180 -20.95 -0.72 -14.16
CA PRO A 180 -20.97 0.54 -13.43
C PRO A 180 -22.42 0.90 -13.13
N LEU A 181 -22.66 1.32 -11.89
CA LEU A 181 -23.99 1.60 -11.34
C LEU A 181 -24.74 2.75 -12.03
N ASP A 182 -24.14 3.33 -13.06
CA ASP A 182 -24.39 4.69 -13.55
C ASP A 182 -25.01 4.67 -14.95
N GLN A 183 -25.07 3.49 -15.58
CA GLN A 183 -25.72 3.33 -16.87
C GLN A 183 -27.25 3.47 -16.82
N LEU A 184 -27.83 3.64 -15.63
CA LEU A 184 -29.25 3.94 -15.46
C LEU A 184 -29.59 5.43 -15.57
N GLU A 185 -28.60 6.34 -15.57
CA GLU A 185 -28.86 7.78 -15.69
C GLU A 185 -27.99 8.44 -16.78
N GLY A 186 -28.43 8.30 -18.03
CA GLY A 186 -28.13 9.25 -19.12
C GLY A 186 -26.69 9.28 -19.64
N ASN A 187 -26.55 9.09 -20.96
CA ASN A 187 -25.30 9.21 -21.71
C ASN A 187 -24.59 10.56 -21.49
N ASN A 188 -23.70 10.64 -20.50
CA ASN A 188 -22.71 11.70 -20.36
C ASN A 188 -21.37 11.06 -20.01
N GLU A 189 -20.46 10.96 -20.99
CA GLU A 189 -19.10 10.39 -20.84
C GLU A 189 -18.26 11.08 -19.75
N SER A 190 -18.64 12.29 -19.36
CA SER A 190 -18.01 13.04 -18.25
C SER A 190 -18.48 12.60 -16.86
N TYR A 191 -19.71 12.08 -16.73
CA TYR A 191 -20.24 11.52 -15.48
C TYR A 191 -19.61 10.15 -15.16
N ASP A 192 -19.41 9.30 -16.18
CA ASP A 192 -18.82 7.95 -16.05
C ASP A 192 -17.36 7.95 -15.56
N LYS A 193 -16.57 8.99 -15.89
CA LYS A 193 -15.21 9.17 -15.33
C LYS A 193 -15.21 9.65 -13.88
N GLY A 194 -16.18 10.48 -13.50
CA GLY A 194 -16.34 10.99 -12.12
C GLY A 194 -16.73 9.88 -11.13
N MET A 195 -17.59 8.95 -11.56
CA MET A 195 -18.09 7.87 -10.70
C MET A 195 -17.15 6.66 -10.60
N LYS A 196 -16.31 6.39 -11.61
CA LYS A 196 -15.22 5.38 -11.51
C LYS A 196 -14.29 5.60 -10.32
N HIS A 197 -14.14 6.84 -9.85
CA HIS A 197 -13.34 7.19 -8.67
C HIS A 197 -14.15 7.15 -7.35
N GLY A 198 -15.49 7.19 -7.41
CA GLY A 198 -16.35 7.25 -6.23
C GLY A 198 -16.28 5.98 -5.38
N GLY A 199 -16.34 4.81 -6.01
CA GLY A 199 -16.21 3.52 -5.30
C GLY A 199 -14.84 3.34 -4.64
N LEU A 200 -13.77 3.78 -5.30
CA LEU A 200 -12.41 3.76 -4.78
C LEU A 200 -12.27 4.67 -3.55
N LEU A 201 -12.78 5.91 -3.64
CA LEU A 201 -12.74 6.89 -2.57
C LEU A 201 -13.54 6.42 -1.34
N ILE A 202 -14.74 5.86 -1.54
CA ILE A 202 -15.54 5.25 -0.47
C ILE A 202 -14.72 4.16 0.23
N GLY A 203 -14.06 3.29 -0.54
CA GLY A 203 -13.20 2.25 0.02
C GLY A 203 -12.04 2.79 0.86
N TYR A 204 -11.42 3.90 0.44
CA TYR A 204 -10.39 4.57 1.24
C TYR A 204 -10.96 5.14 2.55
N MET A 205 -12.10 5.84 2.46
CA MET A 205 -12.74 6.44 3.63
C MET A 205 -13.18 5.38 4.65
N GLU A 206 -13.76 4.26 4.19
CA GLU A 206 -14.17 3.16 5.07
C GLU A 206 -12.99 2.56 5.83
N ARG A 207 -11.88 2.27 5.15
CA ARG A 207 -10.70 1.68 5.79
C ARG A 207 -10.05 2.64 6.78
N LEU A 208 -9.96 3.93 6.43
CA LEU A 208 -9.48 4.96 7.34
C LEU A 208 -10.38 5.10 8.57
N PHE A 209 -11.71 5.12 8.37
CA PHE A 209 -12.67 5.17 9.47
C PHE A 209 -12.53 3.98 10.41
N ILE A 210 -12.51 2.75 9.87
CA ILE A 210 -12.38 1.53 10.67
C ILE A 210 -11.06 1.54 11.46
N MET A 211 -9.94 1.86 10.81
CA MET A 211 -8.65 1.96 11.49
C MET A 211 -8.69 2.99 12.62
N LEU A 212 -9.28 4.17 12.37
CA LEU A 212 -9.39 5.24 13.35
C LEU A 212 -10.22 4.83 14.58
N VAL A 213 -11.44 4.32 14.38
CA VAL A 213 -12.34 3.98 15.49
C VAL A 213 -11.80 2.82 16.32
N VAL A 214 -11.12 1.86 15.70
CA VAL A 214 -10.42 0.79 16.43
C VAL A 214 -9.23 1.36 17.19
N ALA A 215 -8.44 2.26 16.59
CA ALA A 215 -7.27 2.86 17.22
C ALA A 215 -7.60 3.75 18.44
N ILE A 216 -8.79 4.37 18.49
CA ILE A 216 -9.26 5.14 19.67
C ILE A 216 -9.96 4.26 20.73
N GLY A 217 -10.07 2.95 20.50
CA GLY A 217 -10.72 2.00 21.41
C GLY A 217 -12.25 1.93 21.31
N GLN A 218 -12.83 2.36 20.18
CA GLN A 218 -14.28 2.37 19.92
C GLN A 218 -14.66 1.45 18.74
N PRO A 219 -14.32 0.14 18.76
CA PRO A 219 -14.61 -0.76 17.65
C PRO A 219 -16.11 -0.97 17.40
N SER A 220 -16.98 -0.65 18.37
CA SER A 220 -18.44 -0.68 18.20
C SER A 220 -18.93 0.21 17.05
N MET A 221 -18.22 1.33 16.78
CA MET A 221 -18.59 2.27 15.72
C MET A 221 -18.48 1.69 14.32
N VAL A 222 -17.66 0.66 14.13
CA VAL A 222 -17.52 -0.08 12.87
C VAL A 222 -18.86 -0.61 12.39
N GLY A 223 -19.71 -1.09 13.31
CA GLY A 223 -21.01 -1.68 12.99
C GLY A 223 -21.91 -0.72 12.22
N PHE A 224 -21.86 0.58 12.52
CA PHE A 224 -22.65 1.60 11.82
C PHE A 224 -22.25 1.74 10.35
N VAL A 225 -20.95 1.74 10.04
CA VAL A 225 -20.47 1.85 8.65
C VAL A 225 -20.83 0.60 7.85
N LEU A 226 -20.63 -0.60 8.43
CA LEU A 226 -20.99 -1.85 7.76
C LEU A 226 -22.50 -1.97 7.52
N ALA A 227 -23.32 -1.58 8.51
CA ALA A 227 -24.78 -1.58 8.38
C ALA A 227 -25.23 -0.60 7.30
N THR A 228 -24.74 0.65 7.34
CA THR A 228 -25.07 1.67 6.34
C THR A 228 -24.70 1.23 4.93
N LYS A 229 -23.50 0.66 4.76
CA LYS A 229 -23.02 0.15 3.47
C LYS A 229 -23.92 -0.95 2.90
N THR A 230 -24.35 -1.87 3.76
CA THR A 230 -25.23 -2.98 3.38
C THR A 230 -26.63 -2.48 3.01
N ILE A 231 -27.20 -1.55 3.78
CA ILE A 231 -28.53 -0.98 3.51
C ILE A 231 -28.55 -0.27 2.15
N VAL A 232 -27.56 0.58 1.85
CA VAL A 232 -27.47 1.31 0.58
C VAL A 232 -27.33 0.36 -0.62
N ARG A 233 -26.73 -0.82 -0.43
CA ARG A 233 -26.52 -1.82 -1.49
C ARG A 233 -27.56 -2.94 -1.49
N PHE A 234 -28.51 -2.95 -0.56
CA PHE A 234 -29.46 -4.05 -0.35
C PHE A 234 -30.21 -4.45 -1.62
N LYS A 235 -30.80 -3.49 -2.35
CA LYS A 235 -31.52 -3.74 -3.62
C LYS A 235 -30.68 -4.36 -4.74
N LYS A 236 -29.35 -4.32 -4.61
CA LYS A 236 -28.40 -4.83 -5.62
C LYS A 236 -27.79 -6.18 -5.21
N LEU A 237 -28.02 -6.63 -3.96
CA LEU A 237 -27.65 -7.95 -3.48
C LEU A 237 -28.57 -9.06 -4.00
N ASP A 238 -29.68 -8.71 -4.66
CA ASP A 238 -30.58 -9.68 -5.30
C ASP A 238 -29.96 -10.36 -6.54
N LYS A 239 -28.80 -9.88 -7.02
CA LYS A 239 -28.00 -10.56 -8.06
C LYS A 239 -26.93 -11.43 -7.39
N ASP A 240 -27.07 -12.75 -7.47
CA ASP A 240 -26.24 -13.73 -6.75
C ASP A 240 -24.72 -13.50 -6.91
N VAL A 241 -24.24 -13.34 -8.14
CA VAL A 241 -22.81 -13.20 -8.44
C VAL A 241 -22.24 -11.86 -7.92
N PHE A 242 -22.98 -10.75 -8.07
CA PHE A 242 -22.57 -9.45 -7.54
C PHE A 242 -22.51 -9.47 -6.01
N ALA A 243 -23.50 -10.09 -5.37
CA ALA A 243 -23.60 -10.18 -3.93
C ALA A 243 -22.42 -10.94 -3.33
N GLU A 244 -22.04 -12.09 -3.90
CA GLU A 244 -20.89 -12.87 -3.46
C GLU A 244 -19.59 -12.05 -3.52
N TYR A 245 -19.29 -11.43 -4.67
CA TYR A 245 -18.07 -10.64 -4.81
C TYR A 245 -18.06 -9.40 -3.93
N PHE A 246 -19.21 -8.75 -3.77
CA PHE A 246 -19.35 -7.59 -2.89
C PHE A 246 -19.09 -7.96 -1.42
N ILE A 247 -19.65 -9.08 -0.96
CA ILE A 247 -19.50 -9.55 0.43
C ILE A 247 -18.04 -9.97 0.67
N ILE A 248 -17.44 -10.78 -0.21
CA ILE A 248 -16.05 -11.24 -0.06
C ILE A 248 -15.08 -10.04 -0.08
N GLY A 249 -15.23 -9.14 -1.04
CA GLY A 249 -14.38 -7.95 -1.14
C GLY A 249 -14.51 -7.04 0.07
N THR A 250 -15.73 -6.83 0.58
CA THR A 250 -15.97 -6.05 1.80
C THR A 250 -15.38 -6.72 3.03
N LEU A 251 -15.52 -8.05 3.17
CA LEU A 251 -14.97 -8.80 4.30
C LEU A 251 -13.44 -8.77 4.33
N ILE A 252 -12.78 -8.92 3.18
CA ILE A 252 -11.32 -8.80 3.07
C ILE A 252 -10.89 -7.37 3.46
N SER A 253 -11.50 -6.34 2.86
CA SER A 253 -11.20 -4.94 3.18
C SER A 253 -11.37 -4.65 4.67
N PHE A 254 -12.45 -5.18 5.26
CA PHE A 254 -12.79 -5.03 6.66
C PHE A 254 -11.75 -5.69 7.57
N LEU A 255 -11.37 -6.94 7.29
CA LEU A 255 -10.40 -7.69 8.08
C LEU A 255 -9.04 -6.98 8.13
N PHE A 256 -8.54 -6.52 6.98
CA PHE A 256 -7.29 -5.77 6.93
C PHE A 256 -7.39 -4.43 7.67
N ALA A 257 -8.52 -3.72 7.57
CA ALA A 257 -8.73 -2.48 8.31
C ALA A 257 -8.79 -2.67 9.82
N LEU A 258 -9.43 -3.76 10.30
CA LEU A 258 -9.41 -4.15 11.70
C LEU A 258 -7.99 -4.44 12.20
N ILE A 259 -7.23 -5.25 11.45
CA ILE A 259 -5.85 -5.58 11.80
C ILE A 259 -5.00 -4.31 11.84
N GLY A 260 -5.13 -3.42 10.84
CA GLY A 260 -4.44 -2.14 10.81
C GLY A 260 -4.76 -1.26 12.02
N GLY A 261 -6.05 -1.11 12.37
CA GLY A 261 -6.48 -0.36 13.54
C GLY A 261 -5.95 -0.96 14.86
N LEU A 262 -5.96 -2.29 14.98
CA LEU A 262 -5.43 -2.99 16.15
C LEU A 262 -3.92 -2.79 16.30
N LEU A 263 -3.17 -2.86 15.19
CA LEU A 263 -1.74 -2.58 15.19
C LEU A 263 -1.48 -1.14 15.66
N ILE A 264 -2.23 -0.14 15.17
CA ILE A 264 -2.11 1.24 15.63
C ILE A 264 -2.44 1.37 17.12
N TYR A 265 -3.51 0.72 17.58
CA TYR A 265 -3.89 0.69 19.00
C TYR A 265 -2.75 0.16 19.88
N THR A 266 -2.08 -0.93 19.47
CA THR A 266 -0.95 -1.52 20.22
C THR A 266 0.26 -0.60 20.33
N LEU A 267 0.44 0.38 19.43
CA LEU A 267 1.54 1.35 19.50
C LEU A 267 1.34 2.39 20.62
N LYS A 268 0.14 2.48 21.21
CA LYS A 268 -0.22 3.38 22.32
C LYS A 268 0.12 4.85 22.03
N ILE A 269 -0.15 5.31 20.81
CA ILE A 269 0.08 6.69 20.37
C ILE A 269 -1.12 7.58 20.69
N ILE A 270 -2.32 7.02 20.55
CA ILE A 270 -3.58 7.74 20.70
C ILE A 270 -4.16 7.40 22.08
N PRO A 271 -4.57 8.40 22.88
CA PRO A 271 -5.22 8.14 24.15
C PRO A 271 -6.57 7.45 23.89
N VAL A 272 -6.86 6.41 24.68
CA VAL A 272 -8.15 5.71 24.61
C VAL A 272 -9.22 6.65 25.13
N VAL A 273 -10.21 6.95 24.28
CA VAL A 273 -11.40 7.71 24.67
C VAL A 273 -12.30 6.74 25.43
N LYS A 274 -12.32 6.86 26.76
CA LYS A 274 -13.19 6.08 27.65
C LYS A 274 -14.63 6.58 27.59
#